data_AF-A0AAW1JW34-F1
#
_entry.id   AF-A0AAW1JW34-F1
#
_cell.length_a   1.000
_cell.length_b   1.000
_cell.length_c   1.000
_cell.angle_alpha   90.00
_cell.angle_beta   90.00
_cell.angle_gamma   90.00
#
_symmetry.space_group_name_H-M   'P 1'
#
loop_
_entity.id
_entity.type
_entity.pdbx_description
1 polymer ?
#
loop_
_entity_poly.entity_id
_entity_poly.type
_entity_poly.pdbx_seq_one_letter_code
_entity_poly.pdbx_strand_id
1 'polypeptide(L)'
;METFVFYLNILLDVFNIQADVFVENLLEESHKGNVDIYPLAERLTLDIICVTIMGTSVNAQNDNDCKYQKCVQTLVEICLDRAISPILANNLYYIIFFYKYIQKGNICY
;
A
#
# COMPACT_ATOMS: atom_id res chain seq x y z
N MET A 1 18.29 -4.91 25.12
CA MET A 1 18.99 -4.30 23.97
C MET A 1 19.10 -5.28 22.80
N GLU A 2 19.37 -6.57 23.05
CA GLU A 2 19.53 -7.59 21.98
C GLU A 2 18.28 -7.84 21.12
N THR A 3 17.08 -7.78 21.68
CA THR A 3 15.83 -8.02 20.94
C THR A 3 15.57 -6.98 19.84
N PHE A 4 15.97 -5.73 20.05
CA PHE A 4 15.80 -4.66 19.06
C PHE A 4 16.74 -4.84 17.87
N VAL A 5 18.00 -5.21 18.13
CA VAL A 5 18.99 -5.49 17.08
C VAL A 5 18.56 -6.68 16.23
N PHE A 6 18.03 -7.73 16.85
CA PHE A 6 17.46 -8.88 16.13
C PHE A 6 16.32 -8.48 15.19
N TYR A 7 15.38 -7.65 15.68
CA TYR A 7 14.28 -7.16 14.86
C TYR A 7 14.76 -6.30 13.68
N LEU A 8 15.75 -5.42 13.91
CA LEU A 8 16.32 -4.60 12.85
C LEU A 8 16.98 -5.44 11.75
N ASN A 9 17.72 -6.50 12.13
CA ASN A 9 18.34 -7.39 11.14
C ASN A 9 17.29 -8.08 10.26
N ILE A 10 16.20 -8.59 10.85
CA ILE A 10 15.09 -9.19 10.08
C ILE A 10 14.45 -8.17 9.14
N LEU A 11 14.23 -6.93 9.60
CA LEU A 11 13.70 -5.87 8.74
C LEU A 11 14.63 -5.55 7.58
N LEU A 12 15.95 -5.48 7.82
CA LEU A 12 16.95 -5.21 6.80
C LEU A 12 17.02 -6.35 5.77
N ASP A 13 16.93 -7.61 6.21
CA ASP A 13 16.91 -8.76 5.33
C ASP A 13 15.70 -8.72 4.40
N VAL A 14 14.51 -8.42 4.93
CA VAL A 14 13.29 -8.24 4.13
C VAL A 14 13.43 -7.06 3.17
N PHE A 15 13.97 -5.94 3.65
CA PHE A 15 14.15 -4.73 2.83
C PHE A 15 15.06 -4.99 1.64
N ASN A 16 16.19 -5.69 1.83
CA ASN A 16 17.13 -6.00 0.75
C ASN A 16 16.47 -6.87 -0.33
N ILE A 17 15.74 -7.91 0.07
CA ILE A 17 15.02 -8.79 -0.87
C ILE A 17 14.00 -7.98 -1.69
N GLN A 18 13.23 -7.11 -1.03
CA GLN A 18 12.21 -6.30 -1.71
C GLN A 18 12.83 -5.21 -2.58
N ALA A 19 13.99 -4.66 -2.19
CA ALA A 19 14.73 -3.67 -2.96
C ALA A 19 15.33 -4.26 -4.24
N ASP A 20 15.83 -5.50 -4.20
CA ASP A 20 16.33 -6.19 -5.39
C ASP A 20 15.21 -6.34 -6.44
N VAL A 21 14.03 -6.79 -6.03
CA VAL A 21 12.84 -6.88 -6.89
C VAL A 21 12.42 -5.52 -7.44
N PHE A 22 12.50 -4.47 -6.63
CA PHE A 22 12.18 -3.12 -7.06
C PHE A 22 13.13 -2.60 -8.14
N VAL A 23 14.43 -2.88 -8.01
CA VAL A 23 15.42 -2.51 -9.03
C VAL A 23 15.17 -3.25 -10.34
N GLU A 24 14.83 -4.54 -10.29
CA GLU A 24 14.44 -5.31 -11.48
C GLU A 24 13.23 -4.70 -12.19
N ASN A 25 12.16 -4.41 -11.44
CA ASN A 25 10.96 -3.77 -11.97
C ASN A 25 11.24 -2.37 -12.52
N LEU A 26 12.11 -1.60 -11.87
CA LEU A 26 12.50 -0.26 -12.33
C LEU A 26 13.31 -0.34 -13.62
N LEU A 27 14.21 -1.32 -13.75
CA LEU A 27 14.95 -1.55 -14.99
C LEU A 27 14.00 -1.90 -16.14
N GLU A 28 13.04 -2.78 -15.92
CA GLU A 28 12.02 -3.13 -16.93
C GLU A 28 11.20 -1.92 -17.40
N GLU A 29 10.77 -1.06 -16.46
CA GLU A 29 10.05 0.18 -16.79
C GLU A 29 10.95 1.23 -17.45
N SER A 30 12.24 1.29 -17.08
CA SER A 30 13.19 2.24 -17.68
C SER A 30 13.39 2.03 -19.18
N HIS A 31 13.22 0.79 -19.65
CA HIS A 31 13.26 0.47 -21.09
C HIS A 31 12.09 1.06 -21.88
N LYS A 32 10.99 1.44 -21.20
CA LYS A 32 9.76 1.98 -21.80
C LYS A 32 9.78 3.52 -21.90
N GLY A 33 10.80 4.18 -21.38
CA GLY A 33 10.98 5.63 -21.47
C GLY A 33 10.78 6.34 -20.12
N ASN A 34 9.86 7.30 -20.07
CA ASN A 34 9.58 8.03 -18.82
C ASN A 34 8.89 7.10 -17.81
N VAL A 35 9.51 6.97 -16.63
CA VAL A 35 9.00 6.15 -15.53
C VAL A 35 8.44 7.05 -14.44
N ASP A 36 7.20 6.77 -14.03
CA ASP A 36 6.65 7.31 -12.79
C ASP A 36 7.04 6.39 -11.62
N ILE A 37 7.91 6.90 -10.75
CA ILE A 37 8.46 6.14 -9.62
C ILE A 37 7.45 6.06 -8.47
N TYR A 38 6.51 7.00 -8.39
CA TYR A 38 5.55 7.06 -7.29
C TYR A 38 4.74 5.76 -7.10
N PRO A 39 4.05 5.21 -8.12
CA PRO A 39 3.29 3.98 -7.97
C PRO A 39 4.17 2.75 -7.69
N LEU A 40 5.40 2.73 -8.20
CA LEU A 40 6.35 1.65 -7.94
C LEU A 40 6.82 1.67 -6.48
N ALA A 41 7.16 2.85 -5.95
CA ALA A 41 7.60 3.03 -4.56
C ALA A 41 6.47 2.74 -3.56
N GLU A 42 5.22 3.12 -3.90
CA GLU A 42 4.04 2.79 -3.10
C GLU A 42 3.87 1.27 -2.96
N ARG A 43 4.00 0.52 -4.05
CA ARG A 43 3.92 -0.96 -4.06
C ARG A 43 5.03 -1.62 -3.27
N LEU A 44 6.28 -1.16 -3.44
CA LEU A 44 7.42 -1.62 -2.65
C LEU A 44 7.17 -1.45 -1.15
N THR A 45 6.72 -0.25 -0.76
CA THR A 45 6.45 0.08 0.65
C THR A 45 5.38 -0.85 1.23
N LEU A 46 4.31 -1.11 0.46
CA LEU A 46 3.23 -2.00 0.86
C LEU A 46 3.73 -3.44 1.10
N ASP A 47 4.53 -3.99 0.18
CA ASP A 47 5.08 -5.33 0.32
C ASP A 47 6.02 -5.46 1.53
N ILE A 48 6.87 -4.47 1.78
CA ILE A 48 7.72 -4.46 2.98
C ILE A 48 6.85 -4.50 4.25
N ILE A 49 5.81 -3.67 4.34
CA ILE A 49 4.94 -3.63 5.52
C ILE A 49 4.17 -4.96 5.68
N CYS A 50 3.66 -5.53 4.58
CA CYS A 50 2.96 -6.82 4.62
C CYS A 50 3.89 -7.96 5.06
N VAL A 51 5.12 -8.02 4.55
CA VAL A 51 6.07 -9.06 4.95
C VAL A 51 6.52 -8.87 6.41
N THR A 52 6.83 -7.63 6.80
CA THR A 52 7.40 -7.35 8.13
C THR A 52 6.37 -7.42 9.26
N ILE A 53 5.14 -6.98 9.02
CA ILE A 53 4.07 -6.97 10.03
C ILE A 53 3.19 -8.21 9.92
N MET A 54 2.79 -8.60 8.72
CA MET A 54 1.79 -9.66 8.49
C MET A 54 2.42 -11.03 8.25
N GLY A 55 3.76 -11.09 8.07
CA GLY A 55 4.47 -12.34 7.79
C GLY A 55 4.10 -12.98 6.45
N THR A 56 3.47 -12.21 5.55
CA THR A 56 3.04 -12.69 4.23
C THR A 56 3.39 -11.68 3.15
N SER A 57 3.89 -12.18 2.02
CA SER A 57 4.13 -11.35 0.84
C SER A 57 2.87 -11.30 -0.01
N VAL A 58 2.37 -10.10 -0.27
CA VAL A 58 1.22 -9.88 -1.16
C VAL A 58 1.70 -9.78 -2.63
N ASN A 59 3.02 -9.63 -2.84
CA ASN A 59 3.65 -9.52 -4.16
C ASN A 59 3.04 -8.40 -5.01
N ALA A 60 2.70 -7.28 -4.36
CA ALA A 60 2.09 -6.11 -4.96
C ALA A 60 3.02 -5.43 -5.99
N GLN A 61 4.33 -5.62 -5.90
CA GLN A 61 5.28 -5.14 -6.90
C GLN A 61 5.07 -5.75 -8.29
N ASN A 62 4.73 -7.05 -8.36
CA ASN A 62 4.59 -7.79 -9.62
C ASN A 62 3.13 -7.92 -10.08
N ASP A 63 2.17 -7.80 -9.17
CA ASP A 63 0.74 -7.81 -9.49
C ASP A 63 0.20 -6.37 -9.65
N ASN A 64 0.13 -5.93 -10.91
CA ASN A 64 -0.38 -4.61 -11.27
C ASN A 64 -1.85 -4.36 -10.83
N ASP A 65 -2.63 -5.42 -10.59
CA ASP A 65 -4.05 -5.35 -10.26
C ASP A 65 -4.37 -5.88 -8.85
N CYS A 66 -3.39 -5.80 -7.95
CA CYS A 66 -3.53 -6.25 -6.56
C CYS A 66 -4.80 -5.68 -5.90
N LYS A 67 -5.79 -6.53 -5.65
CA LYS A 67 -7.05 -6.18 -4.97
C LYS A 67 -6.79 -5.50 -3.62
N TYR A 68 -5.78 -5.98 -2.90
CA TYR A 68 -5.40 -5.45 -1.59
C TYR A 68 -4.92 -3.99 -1.70
N GLN A 69 -4.03 -3.68 -2.65
CA GLN A 69 -3.55 -2.32 -2.88
C GLN A 69 -4.71 -1.34 -3.14
N LYS A 70 -5.66 -1.71 -4.01
CA LYS A 70 -6.85 -0.90 -4.33
C LYS A 70 -7.73 -0.64 -3.10
N CYS A 71 -7.94 -1.68 -2.29
CA CYS A 71 -8.70 -1.56 -1.04
C CYS A 71 -8.01 -0.61 -0.05
N VAL A 72 -6.67 -0.72 0.10
CA VAL A 72 -5.89 0.16 0.97
C VAL A 72 -5.94 1.60 0.49
N GLN A 73 -5.77 1.85 -0.81
CA GLN A 73 -5.87 3.20 -1.39
C GLN A 73 -7.24 3.83 -1.13
N THR A 74 -8.32 3.08 -1.38
CA THR A 74 -9.69 3.52 -1.10
C THR A 74 -9.89 3.85 0.39
N LEU A 75 -9.34 3.02 1.27
CA LEU A 75 -9.42 3.25 2.71
C LEU A 75 -8.67 4.51 3.12
N VAL A 76 -7.47 4.74 2.58
CA VAL A 76 -6.66 5.94 2.84
C VAL A 76 -7.40 7.19 2.38
N GLU A 77 -8.00 7.18 1.19
CA GLU A 77 -8.84 8.30 0.70
C GLU A 77 -9.98 8.61 1.67
N ILE A 78 -10.72 7.59 2.11
CA ILE A 78 -11.82 7.76 3.08
C ILE A 78 -11.31 8.32 4.42
N CYS A 79 -10.16 7.83 4.89
CA CYS A 79 -9.52 8.31 6.11
C CYS A 79 -9.11 9.78 6.00
N LEU A 80 -8.50 10.18 4.88
CA LEU A 80 -8.08 11.55 4.61
C LEU A 80 -9.28 12.49 4.47
N ASP A 81 -10.30 12.08 3.72
CA ASP A 81 -11.55 12.82 3.57
C ASP A 81 -12.20 13.10 4.94
N ARG A 82 -12.20 12.09 5.82
CA ARG A 82 -12.71 12.25 7.19
C ARG A 82 -11.80 13.12 8.07
N ALA A 83 -10.49 13.03 7.92
CA ALA A 83 -9.54 13.81 8.72
C ALA A 83 -9.58 15.30 8.36
N ILE A 84 -9.76 15.62 7.08
CA ILE A 84 -9.68 16.99 6.57
C ILE A 84 -11.06 17.67 6.62
N SER A 85 -12.16 16.94 6.38
CA SER A 85 -13.50 17.52 6.30
C SER A 85 -14.19 17.57 7.67
N PRO A 86 -14.48 18.78 8.21
CA PRO A 86 -15.21 18.93 9.47
C PRO A 86 -16.66 18.42 9.37
N ILE A 87 -17.22 18.40 8.16
CA ILE A 87 -18.60 17.95 7.89
C ILE A 87 -18.69 16.43 8.03
N LEU A 88 -17.68 15.71 7.54
CA LEU A 88 -17.58 14.26 7.63
C LEU A 88 -17.12 13.79 9.02
N ALA A 89 -16.67 14.69 9.89
CA ALA A 89 -16.37 14.35 11.28
C ALA A 89 -17.63 13.93 12.06
N ASN A 90 -18.80 14.42 11.66
CA ASN A 90 -20.06 14.00 12.25
C ASN A 90 -20.48 12.61 11.74
N ASN A 91 -20.68 11.67 12.67
CA ASN A 91 -20.83 10.24 12.39
C ASN A 91 -22.05 9.92 11.50
N LEU A 92 -23.12 10.69 11.59
CA LEU A 92 -24.34 10.49 10.77
C LEU A 92 -24.11 10.79 9.29
N TYR A 93 -23.45 11.91 8.99
CA TYR A 93 -23.11 12.29 7.60
C TYR A 93 -22.09 11.32 7.01
N TYR A 94 -21.13 10.87 7.81
CA TYR A 94 -20.17 9.85 7.42
C TYR A 94 -20.85 8.54 6.99
N ILE A 95 -21.81 8.02 7.74
CA ILE A 95 -22.49 6.74 7.39
C ILE A 95 -23.18 6.83 6.02
N ILE A 96 -23.90 7.92 5.75
CA ILE A 96 -24.62 8.10 4.48
C ILE A 96 -23.63 8.27 3.32
N PHE A 97 -22.53 8.99 3.54
CA PHE A 97 -21.50 9.23 2.53
C PHE A 97 -20.65 7.97 2.25
N PHE A 98 -20.33 7.20 3.30
CA PHE A 98 -19.58 5.95 3.25
C PHE A 98 -20.32 4.88 2.44
N TYR A 99 -21.64 4.77 2.57
CA TYR A 99 -22.46 3.88 1.72
C TYR A 99 -22.32 4.18 0.22
N LYS A 100 -22.09 5.45 -0.14
CA LYS A 100 -21.88 5.86 -1.54
C LYS A 100 -20.47 5.54 -2.05
N TYR A 101 -19.46 5.51 -1.19
CA TYR A 101 -18.09 5.09 -1.53
C TYR A 101 -18.00 3.57 -1.71
N ILE A 102 -18.66 2.80 -0.85
CA ILE A 102 -18.83 1.34 -0.97
C ILE A 102 -19.45 0.94 -2.32
N GLN A 103 -20.35 1.76 -2.87
CA GLN A 103 -21.00 1.49 -4.15
C GLN A 103 -20.17 1.91 -5.38
N LYS A 104 -19.15 2.75 -5.21
CA LYS A 104 -18.26 3.21 -6.29
C LYS A 104 -17.04 2.30 -6.46
N GLY A 105 -16.53 1.73 -5.38
CA GLY A 105 -15.57 0.64 -5.46
C GLY A 105 -16.31 -0.63 -5.81
N ASN A 106 -15.99 -1.28 -6.93
CA ASN A 106 -16.32 -2.70 -7.12
C ASN A 106 -15.62 -3.48 -6.01
N ILE A 107 -16.30 -3.63 -4.86
CA ILE A 107 -15.79 -4.38 -3.74
C ILE A 107 -15.64 -5.81 -4.21
N CYS A 108 -14.38 -6.20 -4.31
CA CYS A 108 -13.96 -7.52 -4.71
C CYS A 108 -14.46 -8.52 -3.68
N TYR A 109 -15.41 -9.34 -4.10
CA TYR A 109 -15.49 -10.71 -3.59
C TYR A 109 -14.33 -11.54 -4.16
#